data_AF-A0A1C6TND7-F1
#
_entry.id   AF-A0A1C6TND7-F1
#
_cell.length_a   1.000
_cell.length_b   1.000
_cell.length_c   1.000
_cell.angle_alpha   90.00
_cell.angle_beta   90.00
_cell.angle_gamma   90.00
#
_symmetry.space_group_name_H-M   'P 1'
#
loop_
_entity.id
_entity.type
_entity.pdbx_description
1 polymer ?
#
loop_
_entity_poly.entity_id
_entity_poly.type
_entity_poly.pdbx_seq_one_letter_code
_entity_poly.pdbx_strand_id
1 'polypeptide(L)'
;MYLVYAPEGGEEQRWEYKPGRLRVMEMEAIDRHTGLAYGSDFKVALLKGQTSARRALLWTFLRRQHPTLKYSDVDFYDDELRLERTKSEVEAAITELENVPDGDLSPEDRMAALMVLRQQLAKARRTPGKSGSLAERRHDYAVDIAALLHIPPSEQDRLTVDQFELCCSQVDKAREDMRKHST
;
A
#
# COMPACT_ATOMS: atom_id res chain seq x y z
N MET A 1 -2.92 0.76 2.86
CA MET A 1 -1.57 1.22 3.26
C MET A 1 -0.64 0.04 3.52
N TYR A 2 0.66 0.28 3.66
CA TYR A 2 1.66 -0.68 4.13
C TYR A 2 2.39 -0.14 5.36
N LEU A 3 2.59 -1.00 6.36
CA LEU A 3 3.59 -0.77 7.40
C LEU A 3 4.91 -1.39 6.92
N VAL A 4 5.96 -0.59 6.91
CA VAL A 4 7.29 -1.02 6.46
C VAL A 4 8.28 -0.80 7.59
N TYR A 5 8.94 -1.87 8.01
CA TYR A 5 9.91 -1.90 9.08
C TYR A 5 11.25 -2.40 8.54
N ALA A 6 12.29 -1.59 8.62
CA ALA A 6 13.63 -1.88 8.16
C ALA A 6 14.62 -1.66 9.32
N PRO A 7 14.77 -2.64 10.24
CA PRO A 7 15.70 -2.51 11.35
C PRO A 7 17.16 -2.47 10.90
N GLU A 8 17.99 -1.78 11.66
CA GLU A 8 19.43 -1.73 11.46
C GLU A 8 20.02 -3.15 11.47
N GLY A 9 20.73 -3.50 10.39
CA GLY A 9 21.36 -4.82 10.24
C GLY A 9 20.40 -5.98 9.99
N GLY A 10 19.09 -5.72 9.79
CA GLY A 10 18.09 -6.74 9.49
C GLY A 10 17.43 -6.57 8.11
N GLU A 11 16.56 -7.52 7.77
CA GLU A 11 15.79 -7.46 6.52
C GLU A 11 14.53 -6.59 6.65
N GLU A 12 14.21 -5.83 5.59
CA GLU A 12 12.97 -5.06 5.50
C GLU A 12 11.76 -6.00 5.53
N GLN A 13 10.88 -5.79 6.51
CA GLN A 13 9.60 -6.46 6.64
C GLN A 13 8.46 -5.51 6.27
N ARG A 14 7.47 -6.05 5.56
CA ARG A 14 6.34 -5.27 5.04
C ARG A 14 5.02 -5.99 5.28
N TRP A 15 4.07 -5.28 5.85
CA TRP A 15 2.71 -5.79 6.08
C TRP A 15 1.67 -4.90 5.43
N GLU A 16 0.70 -5.51 4.75
CA GLU A 16 -0.48 -4.79 4.29
C GLU A 16 -1.30 -4.36 5.52
N TYR A 17 -1.53 -3.06 5.63
CA TYR A 17 -2.39 -2.48 6.65
C TYR A 17 -3.68 -1.95 6.00
N LYS A 18 -4.79 -2.59 6.34
CA LYS A 18 -6.15 -2.20 6.00
C LYS A 18 -6.86 -1.71 7.27
N PRO A 19 -7.07 -0.40 7.44
CA PRO A 19 -7.83 0.13 8.57
C PRO A 19 -9.20 -0.59 8.69
N GLY A 20 -9.54 -1.06 9.88
CA GLY A 20 -10.77 -1.83 10.12
C GLY A 20 -10.69 -3.33 9.81
N ARG A 21 -9.55 -3.86 9.37
CA ARG A 21 -9.32 -5.31 9.16
C ARG A 21 -8.32 -5.90 10.16
N LEU A 22 -8.30 -5.38 11.39
CA LEU A 22 -7.58 -6.01 12.51
C LEU A 22 -8.53 -6.92 13.28
N ARG A 23 -7.98 -7.95 13.94
CA ARG A 23 -8.73 -8.81 14.85
C ARG A 23 -9.11 -8.03 16.11
N VAL A 24 -10.23 -8.37 16.75
CA VAL A 24 -10.70 -7.68 17.97
C VAL A 24 -9.62 -7.63 19.06
N MET A 25 -8.96 -8.76 19.34
CA MET A 25 -7.84 -8.81 20.30
C MET A 25 -6.64 -7.92 19.94
N GLU A 26 -6.43 -7.63 18.66
CA GLU A 26 -5.40 -6.69 18.21
C GLU A 26 -5.81 -5.25 18.46
N MET A 27 -7.08 -4.93 18.19
CA MET A 27 -7.66 -3.61 18.46
C MET A 27 -7.62 -3.30 19.96
N GLU A 28 -8.09 -4.21 20.81
CA GLU A 28 -8.06 -4.04 22.27
C GLU A 28 -6.63 -3.89 22.82
N ALA A 29 -5.65 -4.58 22.23
CA ALA A 29 -4.27 -4.46 22.66
C ALA A 29 -3.69 -3.10 22.25
N ILE A 30 -4.03 -2.58 21.07
CA ILE A 30 -3.69 -1.22 20.66
C ILE A 30 -4.28 -0.20 21.64
N ASP A 31 -5.57 -0.33 21.97
CA ASP A 31 -6.24 0.57 22.92
C ASP A 31 -5.53 0.56 24.27
N ARG A 32 -5.21 -0.62 24.80
CA ARG A 32 -4.51 -0.80 26.08
C ARG A 32 -3.13 -0.16 26.11
N HIS A 33 -2.35 -0.32 25.04
CA HIS A 33 -0.95 0.14 25.02
C HIS A 33 -0.78 1.60 24.63
N THR A 34 -1.74 2.17 23.91
CA THR A 34 -1.67 3.57 23.45
C THR A 34 -2.56 4.51 24.24
N GLY A 35 -3.60 3.99 24.91
CA GLY A 35 -4.67 4.79 25.51
C GLY A 35 -5.60 5.45 24.48
N LEU A 36 -5.45 5.13 23.19
CA LEU A 36 -6.23 5.69 22.10
C LEU A 36 -7.28 4.68 21.64
N ALA A 37 -8.53 5.11 21.50
CA ALA A 37 -9.55 4.23 20.95
C ALA A 37 -9.27 3.93 19.47
N TYR A 38 -9.20 2.65 19.11
CA TYR A 38 -8.90 2.21 17.74
C TYR A 38 -9.92 2.72 16.71
N GLY A 39 -11.19 2.82 17.13
CA GLY A 39 -12.30 3.26 16.28
C GLY A 39 -12.17 4.69 15.77
N SER A 40 -11.61 5.58 16.59
CA SER A 40 -11.55 7.03 16.38
C SER A 40 -10.10 7.54 16.30
N ASP A 41 -9.39 7.52 17.42
CA ASP A 41 -8.22 8.38 17.66
C ASP A 41 -6.93 7.75 17.13
N PHE A 42 -6.81 6.43 17.26
CA PHE A 42 -5.60 5.70 16.87
C PHE A 42 -5.22 5.91 15.41
N LYS A 43 -6.19 5.87 14.49
CA LYS A 43 -5.92 6.01 13.04
C LYS A 43 -5.36 7.39 12.72
N VAL A 44 -5.91 8.43 13.35
CA VAL A 44 -5.44 9.81 13.20
C VAL A 44 -4.03 9.96 13.77
N ALA A 45 -3.78 9.44 14.97
CA ALA A 45 -2.47 9.43 15.60
C ALA A 45 -1.40 8.70 14.76
N LEU A 46 -1.78 7.55 14.20
CA LEU A 46 -0.92 6.74 13.32
C LEU A 46 -0.53 7.52 12.06
N LEU A 47 -1.50 8.17 11.40
CA LEU A 47 -1.25 8.99 10.21
C LEU A 47 -0.40 10.23 10.51
N LYS A 48 -0.56 10.84 11.68
CA LYS A 48 0.29 11.93 12.17
C LYS A 48 1.70 11.48 12.57
N GLY A 49 1.96 10.18 12.55
CA GLY A 49 3.27 9.62 12.85
C GLY A 49 3.59 9.51 14.33
N GLN A 50 2.58 9.49 15.21
CA GLN A 50 2.82 9.36 16.64
C GLN A 50 3.53 8.03 16.95
N THR A 51 4.68 8.10 17.64
CA THR A 51 5.56 6.95 17.89
C THR A 51 4.86 5.81 18.63
N SER A 52 4.04 6.11 19.64
CA SER A 52 3.28 5.09 20.39
C SER A 52 2.29 4.33 19.49
N ALA A 53 1.63 5.03 18.56
CA ALA A 53 0.70 4.42 17.61
C ALA A 53 1.44 3.54 16.60
N ARG A 54 2.56 4.02 16.06
CA ARG A 54 3.43 3.27 15.14
C ARG A 54 3.98 2.00 15.81
N ARG A 55 4.51 2.13 17.03
CA ARG A 55 5.02 1.01 17.84
C ARG A 55 3.96 -0.04 18.12
N ALA A 56 2.74 0.39 18.48
CA ALA A 56 1.64 -0.54 18.72
C ALA A 56 1.20 -1.31 17.47
N LEU A 57 1.20 -0.64 16.32
CA LEU A 57 0.92 -1.33 15.07
C LEU A 57 2.04 -2.32 14.70
N LEU A 58 3.31 -1.92 14.83
CA LEU A 58 4.45 -2.79 14.55
C LEU A 58 4.43 -4.03 15.45
N TRP A 59 4.28 -3.85 16.76
CA TRP A 59 4.16 -4.98 17.70
C TRP A 59 3.00 -5.91 17.34
N THR A 60 1.86 -5.35 16.92
CA THR A 60 0.69 -6.14 16.49
C THR A 60 1.01 -7.05 15.30
N PHE A 61 1.82 -6.59 14.34
CA PHE A 61 2.22 -7.42 13.21
C PHE A 61 3.33 -8.41 13.56
N LEU A 62 4.35 -7.99 14.33
CA LEU A 62 5.45 -8.86 14.75
C LEU A 62 4.96 -10.03 15.61
N ARG A 63 4.04 -9.79 16.54
CA ARG A 63 3.53 -10.84 17.45
C ARG A 63 2.72 -11.93 16.75
N ARG A 64 2.29 -11.72 15.49
CA ARG A 64 1.66 -12.78 14.69
C ARG A 64 2.65 -13.87 14.32
N GLN A 65 3.91 -13.49 14.13
CA GLN A 65 5.03 -14.38 13.80
C GLN A 65 5.81 -14.79 15.05
N HIS A 66 5.83 -13.93 16.07
CA HIS A 66 6.52 -14.13 17.34
C HIS A 66 5.54 -14.00 18.53
N PRO A 67 4.72 -15.02 18.83
CA PRO A 67 3.65 -14.92 19.84
C PRO A 67 4.11 -14.58 21.26
N THR A 68 5.38 -14.82 21.58
CA THR A 68 6.00 -14.53 22.88
C THR A 68 6.59 -13.12 22.98
N LEU A 69 6.60 -12.35 21.89
CA LEU A 69 7.16 -11.00 21.83
C LEU A 69 6.36 -10.04 22.73
N LYS A 70 7.02 -9.39 23.68
CA LYS A 70 6.37 -8.41 24.54
C LYS A 70 6.35 -7.05 23.87
N TYR A 71 5.38 -6.22 24.25
CA TYR A 71 5.28 -4.85 23.75
C TYR A 71 6.53 -4.01 24.05
N SER A 72 7.11 -4.23 25.24
CA SER A 72 8.35 -3.59 25.69
C SER A 72 9.56 -3.89 24.79
N ASP A 73 9.55 -5.02 24.10
CA ASP A 73 10.69 -5.52 23.33
C ASP A 73 10.73 -4.89 21.92
N VAL A 74 9.66 -4.20 21.51
CA VAL A 74 9.62 -3.48 20.23
C VAL A 74 10.21 -2.10 20.42
N ASP A 75 11.46 -1.98 20.00
CA ASP A 75 12.25 -0.75 20.00
C ASP A 75 12.85 -0.57 18.60
N PHE A 76 12.78 0.65 18.07
CA PHE A 76 13.22 0.97 16.71
C PHE A 76 13.60 2.46 16.61
N TYR A 77 14.54 2.79 15.75
CA TYR A 77 14.88 4.17 15.42
C TYR A 77 13.80 4.80 14.53
N ASP A 78 13.65 6.12 14.60
CA ASP A 78 12.53 6.83 13.96
C ASP A 78 12.44 6.61 12.43
N ASP A 79 13.58 6.38 11.76
CA ASP A 79 13.69 6.14 10.32
C ASP A 79 13.49 4.68 9.90
N GLU A 80 13.50 3.74 10.85
CA GLU A 80 13.32 2.31 10.58
C GLU A 80 11.85 1.93 10.30
N LEU A 81 10.89 2.74 10.74
CA LEU A 81 9.47 2.43 10.63
C LEU A 81 8.68 3.52 9.90
N ARG A 82 8.09 3.14 8.77
CA ARG A 82 7.30 4.06 7.94
C ARG A 82 5.97 3.47 7.50
N LEU A 83 5.02 4.37 7.23
CA LEU A 83 3.75 4.05 6.60
C LEU A 83 3.78 4.49 5.15
N GLU A 84 3.63 3.53 4.25
CA GLU A 84 3.55 3.80 2.82
C GLU A 84 2.09 3.70 2.36
N ARG A 85 1.61 4.72 1.64
CA ARG A 85 0.31 4.66 0.97
C ARG A 85 0.39 3.72 -0.23
N THR A 86 -0.70 3.02 -0.52
CA THR A 86 -0.77 2.24 -1.76
C THR A 86 -0.94 3.17 -2.95
N LYS A 87 -0.58 2.71 -4.15
CA LYS A 87 -0.80 3.48 -5.39
C LYS A 87 -2.25 3.98 -5.51
N SER A 88 -3.23 3.10 -5.27
CA SER A 88 -4.65 3.45 -5.34
C SER A 88 -5.09 4.49 -4.30
N GLU A 89 -4.48 4.49 -3.12
CA GLU A 89 -4.78 5.50 -2.08
C GLU A 89 -4.24 6.88 -2.48
N VAL A 90 -3.06 6.92 -3.12
CA VAL A 90 -2.49 8.17 -3.62
C VAL A 90 -3.29 8.70 -4.81
N GLU A 91 -3.72 7.82 -5.73
CA GLU A 91 -4.60 8.18 -6.86
C GLU A 91 -5.93 8.77 -6.36
N ALA A 92 -6.58 8.12 -5.39
CA ALA A 92 -7.82 8.63 -4.81
C ALA A 92 -7.63 10.02 -4.16
N ALA A 93 -6.51 10.24 -3.46
CA ALA A 93 -6.20 11.54 -2.86
C ALA A 93 -5.94 12.63 -3.92
N ILE A 94 -5.34 12.29 -5.05
CA ILE A 94 -5.17 13.22 -6.18
C ILE A 94 -6.54 13.60 -6.73
N THR A 95 -7.40 12.62 -7.01
CA THR A 95 -8.76 12.86 -7.53
C THR A 95 -9.60 13.69 -6.56
N GLU A 96 -9.54 13.42 -5.26
CA GLU A 96 -10.23 14.23 -4.24
C GLU A 96 -9.75 15.68 -4.28
N LEU A 97 -8.44 15.90 -4.30
CA LEU A 97 -7.84 17.23 -4.33
C LEU A 97 -8.13 17.99 -5.63
N GLU A 98 -8.23 17.30 -6.77
CA GLU A 98 -8.63 17.90 -8.05
C GLU A 98 -10.10 18.34 -8.05
N ASN A 99 -10.97 17.67 -7.28
CA ASN A 99 -12.39 17.99 -7.18
C ASN A 99 -12.73 19.04 -6.08
N VAL A 100 -11.76 19.46 -5.28
CA VAL A 100 -11.97 20.53 -4.29
C VAL A 100 -12.40 21.82 -5.02
N PRO A 101 -13.45 22.53 -4.58
CA PRO A 101 -13.83 23.82 -5.18
C PRO A 101 -12.73 24.88 -5.07
N ASP A 102 -12.59 25.75 -6.07
CA ASP A 102 -11.53 26.78 -6.12
C ASP A 102 -11.56 27.80 -4.98
N GLY A 103 -12.65 27.87 -4.21
CA GLY A 103 -12.79 28.73 -3.03
C GLY A 103 -12.21 28.14 -1.74
N ASP A 104 -12.00 26.82 -1.66
CA ASP A 104 -11.59 26.14 -0.43
C ASP A 104 -10.07 25.97 -0.33
N LEU A 105 -9.35 26.07 -1.45
CA LEU A 105 -7.91 25.95 -1.51
C LEU A 105 -7.32 26.85 -2.59
N SER A 106 -6.27 27.60 -2.26
CA SER A 106 -5.60 28.47 -3.22
C SER A 106 -5.01 27.63 -4.38
N PRO A 107 -4.91 28.18 -5.60
CA PRO A 107 -4.30 27.48 -6.73
C PRO A 107 -2.85 27.06 -6.47
N GLU A 108 -2.08 27.87 -5.74
CA GLU A 108 -0.68 27.57 -5.39
C GLU A 108 -0.58 26.41 -4.40
N ASP A 109 -1.40 26.41 -3.34
CA ASP A 109 -1.42 25.33 -2.35
C ASP A 109 -1.90 24.01 -2.96
N ARG A 110 -2.90 24.08 -3.85
CA ARG A 110 -3.37 22.92 -4.60
C ARG A 110 -2.27 22.32 -5.47
N MET A 111 -1.55 23.16 -6.20
CA MET A 111 -0.45 22.71 -7.06
C MET A 111 0.69 22.09 -6.25
N ALA A 112 1.07 22.71 -5.12
CA ALA A 112 2.09 22.16 -4.22
C ALA A 112 1.67 20.80 -3.64
N ALA A 113 0.43 20.67 -3.19
CA ALA A 113 -0.10 19.42 -2.65
C ALA A 113 -0.20 18.31 -3.72
N LEU A 114 -0.66 18.64 -4.93
CA LEU A 114 -0.68 17.71 -6.06
C LEU A 114 0.74 17.26 -6.45
N MET A 115 1.73 18.15 -6.42
CA MET A 115 3.12 17.80 -6.70
C MET A 115 3.64 16.76 -5.69
N VAL A 116 3.38 16.97 -4.40
CA VAL A 116 3.76 16.01 -3.35
C VAL A 116 3.07 14.66 -3.55
N LEU A 117 1.76 14.65 -3.82
CA LEU A 117 1.01 13.42 -4.07
C LEU A 117 1.51 12.69 -5.32
N ARG A 118 1.82 13.40 -6.41
CA ARG A 118 2.39 12.80 -7.62
C ARG A 118 3.78 12.22 -7.38
N GLN A 119 4.60 12.86 -6.54
CA GLN A 119 5.89 12.30 -6.13
C GLN A 119 5.70 11.03 -5.27
N GLN A 120 4.71 11.02 -4.38
CA GLN A 120 4.33 9.80 -3.63
C GLN A 120 3.84 8.71 -4.58
N LEU A 121 3.07 9.05 -5.61
CA LEU A 121 2.55 8.10 -6.59
C LEU A 121 3.67 7.40 -7.35
N ALA A 122 4.69 8.15 -7.76
CA ALA A 122 5.87 7.62 -8.44
C ALA A 122 6.66 6.62 -7.58
N LYS A 123 6.63 6.78 -6.25
CA LYS A 123 7.30 5.91 -5.27
C LYS A 123 6.40 4.80 -4.73
N ALA A 124 5.08 4.95 -4.82
CA ALA A 124 4.12 4.03 -4.23
C ALA A 124 4.14 2.67 -4.95
N ARG A 125 4.30 1.61 -4.18
CA ARG A 125 4.24 0.25 -4.72
C ARG A 125 2.80 -0.16 -5.02
N ARG A 126 2.63 -0.99 -6.06
CA ARG A 126 1.36 -1.63 -6.40
C ARG A 126 0.92 -2.57 -5.27
N THR A 127 -0.37 -2.62 -4.99
CA THR A 127 -0.95 -3.65 -4.12
C THR A 127 -1.08 -4.95 -4.90
N PRO A 128 -0.39 -6.05 -4.51
CA PRO A 128 -0.65 -7.34 -5.12
C PRO A 128 -2.07 -7.80 -4.73
N GLY A 129 -2.90 -8.15 -5.72
CA GLY A 129 -4.18 -8.82 -5.47
C GLY A 129 -5.42 -7.94 -5.29
N LYS A 130 -5.39 -6.63 -5.54
CA LYS A 130 -6.65 -5.91 -5.83
C LYS A 130 -7.08 -6.34 -7.24
N SER A 131 -8.03 -7.27 -7.32
CA SER A 131 -8.79 -7.53 -8.54
C SER A 131 -9.59 -6.27 -8.89
N GLY A 132 -8.92 -5.30 -9.49
CA GLY A 132 -9.58 -4.16 -10.13
C GLY A 132 -10.55 -4.67 -11.20
N SER A 133 -11.50 -3.83 -11.57
CA SER A 133 -12.38 -4.13 -12.69
C SER A 133 -11.54 -4.49 -13.92
N LEU A 134 -12.08 -5.30 -14.83
CA LEU A 134 -11.35 -5.75 -16.03
C LEU A 134 -10.75 -4.57 -16.83
N ALA A 135 -11.40 -3.40 -16.77
CA ALA A 135 -10.94 -2.16 -17.38
C ALA A 135 -9.66 -1.60 -16.72
N GLU A 136 -9.56 -1.64 -15.39
CA GLU A 136 -8.37 -1.20 -14.66
C GLU A 136 -7.20 -2.17 -14.86
N ARG A 137 -7.49 -3.48 -14.88
CA ARG A 137 -6.48 -4.51 -15.18
C ARG A 137 -5.95 -4.39 -16.62
N ARG A 138 -6.81 -4.03 -17.59
CA ARG A 138 -6.43 -3.85 -19.01
C ARG A 138 -5.37 -2.78 -19.20
N HIS A 139 -5.57 -1.61 -18.58
CA HIS A 139 -4.61 -0.52 -18.70
C HIS A 139 -3.24 -0.89 -18.10
N ASP A 140 -3.23 -1.59 -16.97
CA ASP A 140 -2.02 -1.97 -16.24
C ASP A 140 -1.20 -3.10 -16.90
N TYR A 141 -1.84 -3.99 -17.67
CA TYR A 141 -1.20 -5.13 -18.33
C TYR A 141 -0.93 -4.92 -19.82
N ALA A 142 -1.46 -3.86 -20.44
CA ALA A 142 -1.34 -3.62 -21.87
C ALA A 142 0.12 -3.68 -22.40
N VAL A 143 1.05 -3.06 -21.68
CA VAL A 143 2.47 -3.04 -22.08
C VAL A 143 3.11 -4.43 -21.96
N ASP A 144 2.82 -5.15 -20.89
CA ASP A 144 3.42 -6.47 -20.62
C ASP A 144 2.81 -7.57 -21.51
N ILE A 145 1.51 -7.47 -21.81
CA ILE A 145 0.81 -8.36 -22.75
C ILE A 145 1.31 -8.13 -24.18
N ALA A 146 1.58 -6.88 -24.57
CA ALA A 146 2.15 -6.57 -25.90
C ALA A 146 3.51 -7.25 -26.07
N ALA A 147 4.34 -7.21 -25.03
CA ALA A 147 5.64 -7.84 -25.02
C ALA A 147 5.57 -9.38 -25.09
N LEU A 148 4.63 -10.00 -24.37
CA LEU A 148 4.47 -11.47 -24.35
C LEU A 148 3.82 -12.05 -25.61
N LEU A 149 2.84 -11.35 -26.18
CA LEU A 149 2.10 -11.82 -27.35
C LEU A 149 2.70 -11.34 -28.67
N HIS A 150 3.65 -10.41 -28.63
CA HIS A 150 4.15 -9.69 -29.81
C HIS A 150 3.04 -9.01 -30.63
N ILE A 151 1.95 -8.60 -29.97
CA ILE A 151 0.80 -7.93 -30.57
C ILE A 151 0.85 -6.44 -30.21
N PRO A 152 0.65 -5.51 -31.17
CA PRO A 152 0.67 -4.08 -30.89
C PRO A 152 -0.47 -3.66 -29.95
N PRO A 153 -0.27 -2.62 -29.10
CA PRO A 153 -1.25 -2.25 -28.06
C PRO A 153 -2.68 -2.00 -28.57
N SER A 154 -2.84 -1.49 -29.79
CA SER A 154 -4.14 -1.21 -30.40
C SER A 154 -4.98 -2.45 -30.72
N GLU A 155 -4.37 -3.63 -30.84
CA GLU A 155 -5.09 -4.89 -31.08
C GLU A 155 -5.57 -5.56 -29.79
N GLN A 156 -5.09 -5.13 -28.62
CA GLN A 156 -5.45 -5.69 -27.32
C GLN A 156 -6.89 -5.39 -26.90
N ASP A 157 -7.45 -4.29 -27.40
CA ASP A 157 -8.86 -3.93 -27.15
C ASP A 157 -9.85 -4.93 -27.76
N ARG A 158 -9.38 -5.76 -28.71
CA ARG A 158 -10.17 -6.83 -29.36
C ARG A 158 -10.12 -8.17 -28.63
N LEU A 159 -9.33 -8.30 -27.56
CA LEU A 159 -9.27 -9.53 -26.78
C LEU A 159 -10.61 -9.79 -26.09
N THR A 160 -11.05 -11.03 -26.05
CA THR A 160 -12.17 -11.44 -25.19
C THR A 160 -11.75 -11.39 -23.72
N VAL A 161 -12.73 -11.43 -22.81
CA VAL A 161 -12.49 -11.46 -21.36
C VAL A 161 -11.60 -12.65 -20.99
N ASP A 162 -11.93 -13.84 -21.47
CA ASP A 162 -11.19 -15.07 -21.18
C ASP A 162 -9.75 -15.03 -21.71
N GLN A 163 -9.55 -14.47 -22.91
CA GLN A 163 -8.21 -14.29 -23.49
C GLN A 163 -7.37 -13.33 -22.65
N PHE A 164 -7.97 -12.24 -22.18
CA PHE A 164 -7.30 -11.26 -21.34
C PHE A 164 -6.91 -11.84 -19.97
N GLU A 165 -7.78 -12.63 -19.34
CA GLU A 165 -7.50 -13.29 -18.06
C GLU A 165 -6.39 -14.33 -18.17
N LEU A 166 -6.37 -15.10 -19.26
CA LEU A 166 -5.29 -16.06 -19.54
C LEU A 166 -3.93 -15.35 -19.67
N CYS A 167 -3.89 -14.20 -20.37
CA CYS A 167 -2.67 -13.41 -20.52
C CYS A 167 -2.17 -12.84 -19.18
N CYS A 168 -3.08 -12.34 -18.34
CA CYS A 168 -2.72 -11.87 -17.00
C CYS A 168 -2.06 -12.99 -16.18
N SER A 169 -2.64 -14.20 -16.21
CA SER A 169 -2.11 -15.37 -15.51
C SER A 169 -0.70 -15.74 -16.00
N GLN A 170 -0.46 -15.66 -17.31
CA GLN A 170 0.87 -15.92 -17.89
C GLN A 170 1.91 -14.87 -17.50
N VAL A 171 1.52 -13.57 -17.47
CA VAL A 171 2.38 -12.47 -17.00
C VAL A 171 2.75 -12.67 -15.53
N ASP A 172 1.78 -13.03 -14.69
CA ASP A 172 2.01 -13.21 -13.26
C ASP A 172 2.94 -14.41 -13.01
N LYS A 173 2.75 -15.50 -13.73
CA LYS A 173 3.66 -16.67 -13.69
C LYS A 173 5.08 -16.30 -14.14
N ALA A 174 5.23 -15.58 -15.26
CA ALA A 174 6.54 -15.16 -15.75
C ALA A 174 7.26 -14.24 -14.74
N ARG A 175 6.52 -13.35 -14.07
CA ARG A 175 7.07 -12.49 -13.01
C ARG A 175 7.51 -13.29 -11.79
N GLU A 176 6.76 -14.30 -11.38
CA GLU A 176 7.16 -15.20 -10.30
C GLU A 176 8.42 -16.00 -10.66
N ASP A 177 8.51 -16.49 -11.89
CA ASP A 177 9.67 -17.25 -12.35
C ASP A 177 10.91 -16.35 -12.44
N MET A 178 10.81 -15.12 -12.93
CA MET A 178 11.92 -14.16 -12.90
C MET A 178 12.38 -13.83 -11.47
N ARG A 179 11.46 -13.75 -10.51
CA ARG A 179 11.81 -13.54 -9.09
C ARG A 179 12.60 -14.70 -8.52
N LYS A 180 12.23 -15.94 -8.85
CA LYS A 180 12.94 -17.15 -8.39
C LYS A 180 14.36 -17.27 -8.96
N HIS A 181 14.62 -16.72 -10.15
CA HIS A 181 15.94 -16.76 -10.81
C HIS A 181 16.81 -15.52 -10.54
N SER A 182 16.29 -14.54 -9.80
CA SER A 182 17.04 -13.33 -9.40
C SER A 182 17.60 -13.41 -7.97
N THR A 183 17.59 -14.60 -7.36
CA THR A 183 18.17 -14.92 -6.04
C THR A 183 19.32 -15.90 -6.24
#